data_AF-A0A445BHU7-F1
#
_entry.id   AF-A0A445BHU7-F1
#
_cell.length_a   1.000
_cell.length_b   1.000
_cell.length_c   1.000
_cell.angle_alpha   90.00
_cell.angle_beta   90.00
_cell.angle_gamma   90.00
#
_symmetry.space_group_name_H-M   'P 1'
#
loop_
_entity.id
_entity.type
_entity.pdbx_description
1 polymer ?
#
loop_
_entity_poly.entity_id
_entity_poly.type
_entity_poly.pdbx_seq_one_letter_code
_entity_poly.pdbx_strand_id
1 'polypeptide(L)' 'MASQSSSQGSCSSTKYREKRRTCFCGERPVLRTSSTVENPGRRFWGCINYQKAERKFALALAVGILGWTMAGLLLYDRHN' A
#
# COMPACT_ATOMS: atom_id res chain seq x y z
N MET A 1 -37.88 15.92 36.37
CA MET A 1 -37.75 16.18 34.93
C MET A 1 -36.40 16.83 34.70
N ALA A 2 -35.59 16.29 33.78
CA ALA A 2 -34.24 16.76 33.50
C ALA A 2 -34.26 18.06 32.69
N SER A 3 -33.27 18.93 32.89
CA SER A 3 -32.93 19.99 31.94
C SER A 3 -31.41 20.08 31.83
N GLN A 4 -30.95 19.70 30.65
CA GLN A 4 -29.55 19.51 30.27
C GLN A 4 -28.93 20.89 30.04
N SER A 5 -27.81 21.20 30.71
CA SER A 5 -26.91 22.27 30.27
C SER A 5 -25.66 21.65 29.67
N SER A 6 -25.36 22.12 28.47
CA SER A 6 -24.40 21.62 27.49
C SER A 6 -22.97 21.64 28.01
N SER A 7 -22.42 20.47 28.33
CA SER A 7 -20.98 20.28 28.43
C SER A 7 -20.39 20.27 27.02
N GLN A 8 -19.81 21.41 26.61
CA GLN A 8 -18.87 21.43 25.49
C GLN A 8 -17.66 20.57 25.90
N GLY A 9 -17.74 19.28 25.59
CA GLY A 9 -16.64 18.35 25.76
C GLY A 9 -15.52 18.76 24.81
N SER A 10 -14.49 19.42 25.33
CA SER A 10 -13.20 19.51 24.67
C SER A 10 -12.57 18.12 24.67
N CYS A 11 -13.00 17.27 23.73
CA CYS A 11 -12.45 15.94 23.55
C CYS A 11 -11.07 16.07 22.89
N SER A 12 -10.06 15.65 23.64
CA SER A 12 -8.62 15.67 23.37
C SER A 12 -8.26 15.25 21.94
N SER A 13 -8.13 16.20 21.02
CA SER A 13 -8.03 15.94 19.57
C SER A 13 -6.62 16.02 18.99
N THR A 14 -5.58 16.13 19.82
CA THR A 14 -4.18 16.15 19.35
C THR A 14 -3.69 14.76 18.93
N LYS A 15 -3.90 13.72 19.76
CA LYS A 15 -3.46 12.33 19.43
C LYS A 15 -4.14 11.76 18.18
N TYR A 16 -5.42 12.06 17.96
CA TYR A 16 -6.15 11.62 16.76
C TYR A 16 -5.78 12.43 15.50
N ARG A 17 -5.47 13.74 15.65
CA ARG A 17 -4.92 14.56 14.56
C ARG A 17 -3.52 14.12 14.17
N GLU A 18 -2.70 13.68 15.13
CA GLU A 18 -1.33 13.22 14.90
C GLU A 18 -1.31 11.83 14.26
N LYS A 19 -2.19 10.91 14.68
CA LYS A 19 -2.38 9.59 14.04
C LYS A 19 -2.86 9.67 12.58
N ARG A 20 -3.48 10.79 12.16
CA ARG A 20 -3.77 11.06 10.73
C ARG A 20 -2.55 11.50 9.92
N ARG A 21 -1.41 11.82 10.56
CA ARG A 21 -0.20 12.32 9.90
C ARG A 21 0.90 11.28 9.74
N THR A 22 0.71 10.07 10.25
CA THR A 22 1.69 9.00 10.15
C THR A 22 1.00 7.69 9.79
N CYS A 23 1.59 6.97 8.86
CA CYS A 23 1.16 5.64 8.49
C CYS A 23 1.55 4.62 9.58
N PHE A 24 0.96 3.43 9.56
CA PHE A 24 1.36 2.32 10.44
C PHE A 24 2.85 1.95 10.30
N CYS A 25 3.44 2.29 9.16
CA CYS A 25 4.87 2.17 8.87
C CYS A 25 5.74 3.20 9.62
N GLY A 26 5.16 4.08 10.45
CA GLY A 26 5.85 5.18 11.17
C GLY A 26 6.09 6.43 10.32
N GLU A 27 6.10 6.28 9.00
CA GLU A 27 6.39 7.35 8.04
C GLU A 27 5.21 8.29 7.80
N ARG A 28 5.50 9.53 7.36
CA ARG A 28 4.47 10.48 6.93
C ARG A 28 3.85 10.03 5.60
N PRO A 29 2.51 10.02 5.46
CA PRO A 29 1.85 9.68 4.21
C PRO A 29 2.19 10.74 3.15
N VAL A 30 2.29 10.28 1.90
CA VAL A 30 2.55 11.13 0.74
C VAL A 30 1.31 11.20 -0.14
N LEU A 31 1.10 12.36 -0.77
CA LEU A 31 0.04 12.52 -1.75
C LEU A 31 0.42 11.74 -3.03
N ARG A 32 -0.45 10.84 -3.46
CA ARG A 32 -0.29 10.02 -4.67
C ARG A 32 -1.48 10.20 -5.57
N THR A 33 -1.26 9.94 -6.85
CA THR A 33 -2.31 9.89 -7.87
C THR A 33 -2.53 8.44 -8.24
N SER A 34 -3.78 8.00 -8.23
CA SER A 34 -4.16 6.67 -8.68
C SER A 34 -4.02 6.56 -10.19
N SER A 35 -3.37 5.47 -10.63
CA SER A 35 -3.21 5.09 -12.03
C SER A 35 -4.06 3.88 -12.41
N THR A 36 -4.95 3.41 -11.51
CA THR A 36 -5.82 2.27 -11.80
C THR A 36 -6.95 2.68 -12.74
N VAL A 37 -7.46 1.71 -13.50
CA VAL A 37 -8.51 1.93 -14.51
C VAL A 37 -9.83 2.33 -13.84
N GLU A 38 -10.11 1.81 -12.65
CA GLU A 38 -11.35 2.10 -11.92
C GLU A 38 -11.35 3.49 -11.29
N ASN A 39 -10.16 4.05 -11.06
CA ASN A 39 -10.01 5.30 -10.33
C ASN A 39 -8.86 6.15 -10.88
N PRO A 40 -8.93 6.57 -12.15
CA PRO A 40 -7.84 7.28 -12.80
C PRO A 40 -7.73 8.72 -12.25
N GLY A 41 -6.51 9.18 -12.00
CA GLY A 41 -6.25 10.59 -11.67
C GLY A 41 -6.67 11.04 -10.27
N ARG A 42 -7.36 10.20 -9.50
CA ARG A 42 -7.79 10.56 -8.14
C ARG A 42 -6.60 10.61 -7.18
N ARG A 43 -6.54 11.67 -6.39
CA ARG A 43 -5.47 11.87 -5.41
C ARG A 43 -5.85 11.27 -4.06
N PHE A 44 -4.90 10.61 -3.42
CA PHE A 44 -5.05 10.02 -2.10
C PHE A 44 -3.76 10.11 -1.29
N TRP A 45 -3.89 10.09 0.04
CA TRP A 45 -2.75 10.03 0.95
C TRP A 45 -2.46 8.57 1.29
N GLY A 46 -1.24 8.09 0.99
CA GLY A 46 -0.85 6.70 1.22
C GLY A 46 0.54 6.56 1.85
N CYS A 47 0.83 5.40 2.47
CA CYS A 47 2.19 5.10 2.98
C CYS A 47 3.16 5.09 1.79
N ILE A 48 4.35 5.62 2.01
CA ILE A 48 5.43 5.64 1.02
C ILE A 48 5.79 4.22 0.53
N ASN A 49 5.58 3.21 1.38
CA ASN A 49 5.86 1.81 1.10
C ASN A 49 4.68 1.05 0.43
N TYR A 50 3.59 1.73 0.05
CA TYR A 50 2.40 1.10 -0.55
C TYR A 50 2.72 0.18 -1.74
N GLN A 51 3.58 0.61 -2.67
CA GLN A 51 3.93 -0.19 -3.86
C GLN A 51 5.02 -1.25 -3.62
N LYS A 52 5.70 -1.25 -2.46
CA LYS A 52 6.78 -2.22 -2.20
C LYS A 52 6.26 -3.63 -2.03
N ALA A 53 5.02 -3.79 -1.56
CA ALA A 53 4.40 -5.10 -1.43
C ALA A 53 4.09 -5.71 -2.80
N GLU A 54 3.51 -4.93 -3.71
CA GLU A 54 3.11 -5.41 -5.05
C GLU A 54 4.30 -5.78 -5.93
N ARG A 55 5.39 -5.00 -5.87
CA ARG A 55 6.58 -5.26 -6.69
C ARG A 55 7.33 -6.55 -6.31
N LYS A 56 7.25 -6.98 -5.05
CA LYS A 56 7.92 -8.22 -4.60
C LYS A 56 7.30 -9.46 -5.24
N PHE A 57 5.98 -9.52 -5.35
CA PHE A 57 5.29 -10.63 -6.00
C PHE A 57 5.55 -10.66 -7.49
N ALA A 58 5.52 -9.51 -8.17
CA ALA A 58 5.82 -9.43 -9.60
C ALA A 58 7.25 -9.88 -9.93
N LEU A 59 8.25 -9.45 -9.15
CA LEU A 59 9.64 -9.86 -9.35
C LEU A 59 9.85 -11.35 -9.07
N ALA A 60 9.24 -11.89 -8.01
CA ALA A 60 9.33 -13.32 -7.71
C ALA A 60 8.73 -14.19 -8.82
N LEU A 61 7.57 -13.80 -9.37
CA LEU A 61 6.96 -14.48 -10.51
C LEU A 61 7.84 -14.40 -11.76
N ALA A 62 8.39 -13.23 -12.08
CA ALA A 62 9.26 -13.05 -13.24
C ALA A 62 10.52 -13.91 -13.16
N VAL A 63 11.21 -13.94 -12.01
CA VAL A 63 12.39 -14.78 -11.80
C VAL A 63 12.04 -16.26 -11.85
N GLY A 64 10.89 -16.65 -11.30
CA GLY A 64 10.39 -18.02 -11.40
C GLY A 64 10.16 -18.45 -12.85
N ILE A 65 9.39 -17.68 -13.63
CA ILE A 65 9.09 -17.99 -15.03
C ILE A 65 10.38 -18.05 -15.86
N LEU A 66 11.30 -17.10 -15.69
CA LEU A 66 12.57 -17.07 -16.42
C LEU A 66 13.45 -18.27 -16.04
N GLY A 67 13.51 -18.64 -14.75
CA GLY A 67 14.26 -19.81 -14.30
C GLY A 67 13.72 -21.12 -14.87
N TRP A 68 12.40 -21.31 -14.86
CA TRP A 68 11.76 -22.52 -15.39
C TRP A 68 11.89 -22.63 -16.92
N THR A 69 11.76 -21.53 -17.64
CA THR A 69 11.93 -21.52 -19.10
C THR A 69 13.36 -21.86 -19.50
N MET A 70 14.36 -21.27 -18.84
CA MET A 70 15.78 -21.59 -19.09
C MET A 70 16.10 -23.04 -18.72
N ALA A 71 15.56 -23.57 -17.62
CA ALA A 71 15.73 -24.98 -17.26
C ALA A 71 15.10 -25.92 -18.30
N GLY A 72 13.90 -25.59 -18.79
CA GLY A 72 13.22 -26.34 -19.85
C GLY A 72 14.01 -26.38 -21.15
N LEU A 73 14.55 -25.22 -21.58
CA LEU A 73 15.44 -25.12 -22.74
C LEU A 73 16.69 -26.00 -22.57
N LEU A 74 17.36 -25.91 -21.42
CA LEU A 74 18.55 -26.72 -21.14
C LEU A 74 18.27 -28.23 -21.08
N LEU A 75 17.08 -28.64 -20.65
CA LEU A 75 16.66 -30.04 -20.65
C LEU A 75 16.28 -30.51 -22.05
N TYR A 76 15.65 -29.66 -22.85
CA TYR A 76 15.33 -29.93 -24.25
C TYR A 76 16.60 -30.14 -25.07
N ASP A 77 17.57 -29.23 -24.96
CA ASP A 77 18.87 -29.32 -25.63
C ASP A 77 19.71 -30.52 -25.15
N ARG A 78 19.44 -31.07 -23.95
CA ARG A 78 20.11 -32.28 -23.44
C ARG A 78 19.48 -33.56 -24.00
N HIS A 79 18.20 -33.53 -24.34
CA HIS A 79 17.43 -34.68 -24.78
C HIS A 79 17.39 -34.85 -26.31
N ASN A 80 17.94 -33.90 -27.05
CA ASN A 80 18.05 -33.87 -28.50
C ASN A 80 19.52 -33.90 -28.93
#